data_AF-A0A520HNF5-F1
#
_entry.id   AF-A0A520HNF5-F1
#
_cell.length_a   1.000
_cell.length_b   1.000
_cell.length_c   1.000
_cell.angle_alpha   90.00
_cell.angle_beta   90.00
_cell.angle_gamma   90.00
#
_symmetry.space_group_name_H-M   'P 1'
#
loop_
_entity.id
_entity.type
_entity.pdbx_description
1 polymer ?
#
loop_
_entity_poly.entity_id
_entity_poly.type
_entity_poly.pdbx_seq_one_letter_code
_entity_poly.pdbx_strand_id
1 'polypeptide(L)'
;ELLASSQQQSFVALRTGNPRQLPPPVAGYRAGLGAQGASILDHVLQCSAVGSPATVARQTAAFIERTGVDEVLVASAIYDHAARKRSLAITAEVMSGLTVPA
;
A
#
# COMPACT_ATOMS: atom_id res chain seq x y z
N GLU A 1 7.48 2.96 6.28
CA GLU A 1 6.47 2.11 6.93
C GLU A 1 5.39 2.91 7.67
N LEU A 2 5.74 3.90 8.51
CA LEU A 2 4.78 4.66 9.33
C LEU A 2 3.48 5.06 8.61
N LEU A 3 3.54 5.79 7.49
CA LEU A 3 2.33 6.28 6.81
C LEU A 3 1.40 5.16 6.30
N ALA A 4 1.96 4.01 5.92
CA ALA A 4 1.17 2.88 5.43
C ALA A 4 0.34 2.21 6.54
N SER A 5 0.72 2.42 7.81
CA SER A 5 0.00 1.86 8.95
C SER A 5 -1.44 2.36 9.07
N SER A 6 -1.80 3.51 8.50
CA SER A 6 -3.21 3.94 8.41
C SER A 6 -4.07 2.91 7.66
N GLN A 7 -3.62 2.47 6.48
CA GLN A 7 -4.30 1.45 5.68
C GLN A 7 -4.29 0.09 6.38
N GLN A 8 -3.16 -0.29 6.97
CA GLN A 8 -3.02 -1.55 7.70
C GLN A 8 -4.03 -1.66 8.85
N GLN A 9 -4.14 -0.60 9.65
CA GLN A 9 -5.13 -0.52 10.72
C GLN A 9 -6.57 -0.67 10.21
N SER A 10 -6.91 -0.01 9.10
CA SER A 10 -8.25 -0.12 8.50
C SER A 10 -8.53 -1.54 7.99
N PHE A 11 -7.56 -2.23 7.37
CA PHE A 11 -7.75 -3.61 6.93
C PHE A 11 -7.89 -4.59 8.08
N VAL A 12 -7.05 -4.49 9.12
CA VAL A 12 -7.19 -5.33 10.32
C VAL A 12 -8.56 -5.10 10.94
N ALA A 13 -8.94 -3.84 11.17
CA ALA A 13 -10.23 -3.48 11.77
C ALA A 13 -11.42 -4.02 10.95
N LEU A 14 -11.37 -3.91 9.62
CA LEU A 14 -12.38 -4.47 8.71
C LEU A 14 -12.47 -6.01 8.83
N ARG A 15 -11.32 -6.69 8.81
CA ARG A 15 -11.25 -8.16 8.86
C ARG A 15 -11.61 -8.73 10.22
N THR A 16 -11.50 -7.94 11.29
CA THR A 16 -11.91 -8.31 12.66
C THR A 16 -13.31 -7.80 13.03
N GLY A 17 -14.12 -7.33 12.09
CA GLY A 17 -15.51 -6.93 12.32
C GLY A 17 -15.72 -5.58 13.01
N ASN A 18 -14.70 -4.70 13.01
CA ASN A 18 -14.74 -3.36 13.62
C ASN A 18 -14.38 -2.26 12.59
N PRO A 19 -15.10 -2.14 11.45
CA PRO A 19 -14.79 -1.12 10.46
C PRO A 19 -14.90 0.28 11.08
N ARG A 20 -13.92 1.13 10.78
CA ARG A 20 -13.80 2.48 11.35
C ARG A 20 -13.23 3.44 10.31
N GLN A 21 -13.41 4.74 10.57
CA GLN A 21 -12.74 5.77 9.81
C GLN A 21 -11.22 5.55 9.82
N LEU A 22 -10.58 5.89 8.70
CA LEU A 22 -9.13 5.79 8.53
C LEU A 22 -8.40 6.44 9.72
N PRO A 23 -7.62 5.67 10.50
CA PRO A 23 -6.96 6.19 11.69
C PRO A 23 -5.59 6.82 11.37
N PRO A 24 -5.07 7.70 12.26
CA PRO A 24 -3.71 8.21 12.15
C PRO A 24 -2.67 7.07 12.17
N PRO A 25 -1.48 7.26 11.57
CA PRO A 25 -0.47 6.22 11.50
C PRO A 25 0.14 5.90 12.87
N VAL A 26 0.47 4.63 13.09
CA VAL A 26 1.10 4.08 14.29
C VAL A 26 2.47 3.52 13.93
N ALA A 27 3.51 3.99 14.62
CA ALA A 27 4.87 3.47 14.45
C ALA A 27 4.94 2.02 14.92
N GLY A 28 5.62 1.15 14.15
CA GLY A 28 5.77 -0.26 14.50
C GLY A 28 4.46 -1.06 14.51
N TYR A 29 3.38 -0.56 13.89
CA TYR A 29 2.07 -1.22 13.91
C TYR A 29 2.15 -2.70 13.54
N ARG A 30 2.80 -3.03 12.41
CA ARG A 30 2.92 -4.40 11.93
C ARG A 30 3.71 -5.29 12.88
N ALA A 31 4.78 -4.78 13.48
CA ALA A 31 5.59 -5.52 14.46
C ALA A 31 4.84 -5.77 15.77
N GLY A 32 3.88 -4.91 16.12
CA GLY A 32 2.99 -5.08 17.27
C GLY A 32 1.81 -6.02 17.02
N LEU A 33 1.61 -6.50 15.79
CA LEU A 33 0.55 -7.47 15.49
C LEU A 33 0.99 -8.88 15.92
N GLY A 34 0.10 -9.61 16.57
CA GLY A 34 0.24 -11.06 16.71
C GLY A 34 0.17 -11.78 15.35
N ALA A 35 0.51 -13.06 15.33
CA ALA A 35 0.60 -13.86 14.10
C ALA A 35 -0.65 -13.78 13.20
N GLN A 36 -1.84 -13.76 13.80
CA GLN A 36 -3.10 -13.61 13.06
C GLN A 36 -3.19 -12.26 12.33
N GLY A 37 -2.85 -11.16 12.99
CA GLY A 37 -2.89 -9.82 12.39
C GLY A 37 -1.87 -9.68 11.26
N ALA A 38 -0.66 -10.22 11.46
CA ALA A 38 0.36 -10.25 10.42
C ALA A 38 -0.10 -11.02 9.17
N SER A 39 -0.68 -12.21 9.35
CA SER A 39 -1.23 -13.03 8.25
C SER A 39 -2.35 -12.33 7.48
N ILE A 40 -3.24 -11.61 8.18
CA ILE A 40 -4.26 -10.77 7.52
C ILE A 40 -3.60 -9.74 6.60
N LEU A 41 -2.58 -9.03 7.09
CA LEU A 41 -1.87 -8.03 6.30
C LEU A 41 -1.11 -8.64 5.13
N ASP A 42 -0.44 -9.78 5.34
CA ASP A 42 0.31 -10.48 4.30
C ASP A 42 -0.60 -10.86 3.13
N HIS A 43 -1.86 -11.22 3.41
CA HIS A 43 -2.84 -11.56 2.38
C HIS A 43 -3.46 -10.34 1.70
N VAL A 44 -3.92 -9.33 2.46
CA VAL A 44 -4.64 -8.19 1.86
C VAL A 44 -3.72 -7.19 1.16
N LEU A 45 -2.42 -7.18 1.49
CA LEU A 45 -1.45 -6.25 0.91
C LEU A 45 -0.59 -6.85 -0.21
N GLN A 46 -0.94 -8.02 -0.75
CA GLN A 46 -0.21 -8.67 -1.85
C GLN A 46 -0.12 -7.81 -3.12
N CYS A 47 -1.06 -6.89 -3.31
CA CYS A 47 -1.10 -5.94 -4.43
C CYS A 47 -0.74 -4.52 -3.99
N SER A 48 0.10 -4.36 -2.96
CA SER A 48 0.57 -3.05 -2.48
C SER A 48 2.03 -2.81 -2.82
N ALA A 49 2.35 -1.57 -3.17
CA ALA A 49 3.72 -1.11 -3.36
C ALA A 49 4.06 -0.04 -2.31
N VAL A 50 4.98 -0.33 -1.39
CA VAL A 50 5.27 0.54 -0.23
C VAL A 50 6.77 0.69 -0.02
N GLY A 51 7.30 1.89 -0.21
CA GLY A 51 8.72 2.18 0.01
C GLY A 51 9.19 3.44 -0.69
N SER A 52 10.46 3.43 -1.10
CA SER A 52 11.04 4.46 -1.97
C SER A 52 10.43 4.42 -3.38
N PRO A 53 10.59 5.47 -4.20
CA PRO A 53 10.15 5.46 -5.61
C PRO A 53 10.66 4.23 -6.38
N ALA A 54 11.92 3.86 -6.19
CA ALA A 54 12.50 2.66 -6.82
C ALA A 54 11.84 1.35 -6.34
N THR A 55 11.42 1.29 -5.07
CA THR A 55 10.66 0.13 -4.55
C THR A 55 9.28 0.06 -5.17
N VAL A 56 8.61 1.22 -5.32
CA VAL A 56 7.30 1.32 -5.98
C VAL A 56 7.41 0.88 -7.44
N ALA A 57 8.39 1.38 -8.19
CA ALA A 57 8.62 1.01 -9.59
C ALA A 57 8.77 -0.52 -9.74
N ARG A 58 9.67 -1.12 -8.96
CA ARG A 58 9.93 -2.56 -9.00
C ARG A 58 8.70 -3.39 -8.65
N GLN A 59 7.99 -3.03 -7.58
CA GLN A 59 6.82 -3.78 -7.11
C GLN A 59 5.64 -3.64 -8.08
N THR A 60 5.44 -2.46 -8.66
CA THR A 60 4.40 -2.24 -9.67
C THR A 60 4.72 -2.96 -10.99
N ALA A 61 5.97 -2.93 -11.48
CA ALA A 61 6.37 -3.71 -12.64
C ALA A 61 6.11 -5.22 -12.42
N ALA A 62 6.55 -5.76 -11.29
CA ALA A 62 6.33 -7.17 -10.95
C ALA A 62 4.84 -7.52 -10.77
N PHE A 63 3.99 -6.56 -10.41
CA PHE A 63 2.54 -6.74 -10.39
C PHE A 63 2.00 -6.84 -11.82
N ILE A 64 2.35 -5.89 -12.69
CA ILE A 64 1.92 -5.85 -14.10
C ILE A 64 2.37 -7.10 -14.84
N GLU A 65 3.65 -7.49 -14.73
CA GLU A 65 4.20 -8.70 -15.36
C GLU A 65 3.45 -9.97 -14.92
N ARG A 66 3.07 -10.06 -13.64
CA ARG A 66 2.37 -11.23 -13.10
C ARG A 66 0.91 -11.29 -13.56
N THR A 67 0.26 -10.15 -13.76
CA THR A 67 -1.18 -10.11 -14.05
C THR A 67 -1.52 -9.84 -15.51
N GLY A 68 -0.57 -9.34 -16.31
CA GLY A 68 -0.78 -8.96 -17.71
C GLY A 68 -1.77 -7.82 -17.89
N VAL A 69 -1.92 -6.94 -16.89
CA VAL A 69 -2.88 -5.83 -16.93
C VAL A 69 -2.37 -4.67 -17.78
N ASP A 70 -3.26 -4.03 -18.53
CA ASP A 70 -2.96 -2.83 -19.32
C ASP A 70 -3.24 -1.51 -18.56
N GLU A 71 -4.00 -1.57 -17.48
CA GLU A 71 -4.33 -0.44 -16.61
C GLU A 71 -4.09 -0.75 -15.13
N VAL A 72 -3.56 0.23 -14.38
CA VAL A 72 -3.35 0.15 -12.93
C VAL A 72 -4.07 1.29 -12.22
N LEU A 73 -5.12 0.95 -11.47
CA LEU A 73 -5.82 1.88 -10.58
C LEU A 73 -5.10 1.98 -9.23
N VAL A 74 -4.59 3.16 -8.90
CA VAL A 74 -3.85 3.40 -7.65
C VAL A 74 -4.75 3.95 -6.57
N ALA A 75 -4.85 3.22 -5.45
CA ALA A 75 -5.50 3.71 -4.23
C ALA A 75 -4.46 4.01 -3.14
N SER A 76 -4.61 5.13 -2.44
CA SER A 76 -3.74 5.52 -1.31
C SER A 76 -4.56 5.89 -0.08
N ALA A 77 -4.52 5.04 0.94
CA ALA A 77 -5.22 5.23 2.22
C ALA A 77 -4.25 5.69 3.32
N ILE A 78 -3.76 6.93 3.19
CA ILE A 78 -2.90 7.60 4.18
C ILE A 78 -3.73 8.66 4.92
N TYR A 79 -3.72 8.67 6.25
CA TYR A 79 -4.53 9.61 7.06
C TYR A 79 -4.21 11.07 6.74
N ASP A 80 -2.92 11.43 6.77
CA ASP A 80 -2.48 12.78 6.44
C ASP A 80 -2.68 13.08 4.95
N HIS A 81 -3.47 14.12 4.66
CA HIS A 81 -3.87 14.44 3.30
C HIS A 81 -2.70 14.94 2.44
N ALA A 82 -1.78 15.71 3.00
CA ALA A 82 -0.62 16.21 2.25
C ALA A 82 0.33 15.07 1.87
N ALA A 83 0.58 14.15 2.80
CA ALA A 83 1.34 12.94 2.58
C ALA A 83 0.67 12.01 1.57
N ARG A 84 -0.66 11.90 1.59
CA ARG A 84 -1.42 11.14 0.58
C ARG A 84 -1.22 11.72 -0.81
N LYS A 85 -1.38 13.04 -0.98
CA LYS A 85 -1.13 13.71 -2.27
C LYS A 85 0.29 13.51 -2.76
N ARG A 86 1.28 13.68 -1.87
CA ARG A 86 2.69 13.46 -2.20
C ARG A 86 2.97 12.00 -2.62
N SER A 87 2.39 11.03 -1.92
CA SER A 87 2.50 9.62 -2.27
C SER A 87 1.95 9.34 -3.67
N LEU A 88 0.77 9.89 -4.00
CA LEU A 88 0.16 9.72 -5.31
C LEU A 88 0.96 10.40 -6.42
N ALA A 89 1.50 11.60 -6.17
CA ALA A 89 2.37 12.30 -7.12
C ALA A 89 3.64 11.49 -7.44
N ILE A 90 4.31 10.96 -6.42
CA ILE A 90 5.48 10.08 -6.59
C ILE A 90 5.10 8.83 -7.40
N THR A 91 3.96 8.20 -7.08
CA THR A 91 3.51 7.03 -7.85
C THR A 91 3.24 7.40 -9.31
N ALA A 92 2.62 8.55 -9.58
CA ALA A 92 2.39 9.01 -10.95
C ALA A 92 3.71 9.23 -11.72
N GLU A 93 4.70 9.90 -11.11
CA GLU A 93 6.03 10.07 -11.69
C GLU A 93 6.71 8.73 -12.00
N VAL A 94 6.62 7.78 -11.06
CA VAL A 94 7.13 6.42 -11.25
C VAL A 94 6.45 5.73 -12.43
N MET A 95 5.12 5.81 -12.52
CA MET A 95 4.35 5.19 -13.61
C MET A 95 4.70 5.79 -14.98
N SER A 96 4.93 7.11 -15.06
CA SER A 96 5.34 7.75 -16.31
C SER A 96 6.73 7.31 -16.79
N GLY A 97 7.62 6.95 -15.87
CA GLY A 97 8.95 6.42 -16.18
C GLY A 97 9.03 4.90 -16.26
N LEU A 98 7.93 4.18 -16.01
CA LEU A 98 7.95 2.73 -15.94
C LEU A 98 7.95 2.13 -17.34
N THR A 99 8.98 1.33 -17.63
CA THR A 99 9.01 0.49 -18.84
C THR A 99 8.77 -0.94 -18.41
N VAL A 100 7.63 -1.50 -18.82
CA VAL A 100 7.33 -2.93 -18.61
C VAL A 100 7.63 -3.64 -19.93
N PRO A 101 8.43 -4.73 -19.93
CA PRO A 101 8.63 -5.50 -21.15
C PRO A 101 7.29 -6.08 -21.63
N ALA A 102 7.07 -6.02 -22.94
CA ALA A 102 5.90 -6.58 -23.60
C ALA A 102 5.86 -8.11 -23.54
#